data_AF-A7SST5-F1
#
_entry.id   AF-A7SST5-F1
#
_cell.length_a   1.000
_cell.length_b   1.000
_cell.length_c   1.000
_cell.angle_alpha   90.00
_cell.angle_beta   90.00
_cell.angle_gamma   90.00
#
_symmetry.space_group_name_H-M   'P 1'
#
loop_
_entity.id
_entity.type
_entity.pdbx_description
1 polymer ?
#
loop_
_entity_poly.entity_id
_entity_poly.type
_entity_poly.pdbx_seq_one_letter_code
_entity_poly.pdbx_strand_id
1 'polypeptide(L)'
;LLYSPGQGFVLHTLSILLYSPGQGFVLHTLSMLLYSPGQGFVLHTMSILLYSPGQGFVLHTLSILLYSPGQGFVLHILSMLLYSPGQGFVLHTMSILLYSPGQGFVLHTLSILLYSPGQGFVLHTLSILLYSPGQGLRFVLHTMSILLYSPGQGFVLHTLSILLYSPGQGFVLHTMSILLYSPGQGFVLHTMFILLYSPGQGFVLHTLSMLLYSPGQGFVLHTLFMLLYSPGQGFVLHTLSIL
;
A
#
# COMPACT_ATOMS: atom_id res chain seq x y z
N LEU A 1 10.61 -34.04 9.85
CA LEU A 1 11.21 -33.62 8.56
C LEU A 1 10.63 -34.52 7.48
N LEU A 2 10.00 -33.95 6.46
CA LEU A 2 9.47 -34.68 5.31
C LEU A 2 10.09 -34.11 4.03
N TYR A 3 10.62 -34.98 3.18
CA TYR A 3 11.13 -34.63 1.85
C TYR A 3 10.22 -35.30 0.82
N SER A 4 9.49 -34.50 0.02
CA SER A 4 8.56 -35.03 -0.98
C SER A 4 8.93 -34.52 -2.38
N PRO A 5 9.62 -35.32 -3.20
CA PRO A 5 9.94 -34.97 -4.58
C PRO A 5 8.77 -35.22 -5.55
N GLY A 6 7.66 -35.83 -5.08
CA GLY A 6 6.55 -36.31 -5.92
C GLY A 6 5.39 -35.32 -6.09
N GLN A 7 4.47 -35.69 -7.00
CA GLN A 7 3.17 -35.03 -7.19
C GLN A 7 2.17 -35.48 -6.12
N GLY A 8 1.42 -34.52 -5.55
CA GLY A 8 0.10 -34.77 -4.97
C GLY A 8 0.03 -35.63 -3.70
N PHE A 9 0.04 -34.98 -2.53
CA PHE A 9 -0.33 -35.63 -1.27
C PHE A 9 -1.24 -34.73 -0.40
N VAL A 10 -2.01 -35.37 0.47
CA VAL A 10 -2.77 -34.72 1.54
C VAL A 10 -2.20 -35.19 2.87
N LEU A 11 -1.86 -34.26 3.75
CA LEU A 11 -1.30 -34.60 5.06
C LEU A 11 -1.88 -33.72 6.17
N HIS A 12 -2.20 -34.39 7.29
CA HIS A 12 -2.68 -33.79 8.53
C HIS A 12 -1.67 -34.07 9.64
N THR A 13 -1.04 -33.04 10.19
CA THR A 13 -0.12 -33.20 11.33
C THR A 13 -0.24 -32.06 12.32
N LEU A 14 0.26 -32.25 13.54
CA LEU A 14 0.39 -31.14 14.47
C LEU A 14 1.45 -30.15 13.98
N SER A 15 2.64 -30.65 13.67
CA SER A 15 3.76 -29.85 13.18
C SER A 15 4.49 -30.54 12.05
N ILE A 16 5.10 -29.76 11.15
CA ILE A 16 5.96 -30.30 10.10
C ILE A 16 7.10 -29.36 9.74
N LEU A 17 8.23 -29.98 9.38
CA LEU A 17 9.31 -29.36 8.61
C LEU A 17 9.32 -30.03 7.24
N LEU A 18 9.01 -29.28 6.19
CA LEU A 18 8.78 -29.80 4.84
C LEU A 18 9.70 -29.11 3.82
N TYR A 19 10.34 -29.94 3.00
CA TYR A 19 10.98 -29.51 1.75
C TYR A 19 10.27 -30.17 0.58
N SER A 20 9.64 -29.39 -0.30
CA SER A 20 8.83 -29.90 -1.41
C SER A 20 9.18 -29.25 -2.75
N PRO A 21 10.00 -29.91 -3.59
CA PRO A 21 10.21 -29.45 -4.96
C PRO A 21 9.05 -29.83 -5.91
N GLY A 22 8.14 -30.71 -5.48
CA GLY A 22 7.00 -31.20 -6.27
C GLY A 22 5.82 -30.23 -6.41
N GLN A 23 4.80 -30.63 -7.16
CA GLN A 23 3.58 -29.85 -7.39
C GLN A 23 2.35 -30.47 -6.70
N GLY A 24 1.34 -29.65 -6.39
CA GLY A 24 -0.03 -30.13 -6.20
C GLY A 24 -0.38 -30.74 -4.83
N PHE A 25 0.12 -30.24 -3.71
CA PHE A 25 -0.20 -30.80 -2.37
C PHE A 25 -1.18 -29.95 -1.56
N VAL A 26 -1.88 -30.60 -0.62
CA VAL A 26 -2.76 -29.97 0.38
C VAL A 26 -2.30 -30.33 1.79
N LEU A 27 -2.07 -29.33 2.63
CA LEU A 27 -1.68 -29.57 4.02
C LEU A 27 -2.61 -28.92 5.04
N HIS A 28 -2.88 -29.65 6.12
CA HIS A 28 -3.56 -29.16 7.31
C HIS A 28 -2.67 -29.35 8.54
N THR A 29 -2.15 -28.26 9.11
CA THR A 29 -1.26 -28.35 10.28
C THR A 29 -1.43 -27.24 11.30
N LEU A 30 -1.12 -27.48 12.57
CA LEU A 30 -1.03 -26.39 13.54
C LEU A 30 0.15 -25.47 13.19
N SER A 31 1.35 -26.03 13.00
CA SER A 31 2.55 -25.26 12.69
C SER A 31 3.41 -25.87 11.59
N MET A 32 4.06 -25.02 10.79
CA MET A 32 4.87 -25.47 9.67
C MET A 32 6.09 -24.59 9.42
N LEU A 33 7.20 -25.23 9.06
CA LEU A 33 8.30 -24.62 8.32
C LEU A 33 8.37 -25.26 6.92
N LEU A 34 8.22 -24.44 5.87
CA LEU A 34 8.17 -24.92 4.49
C LEU A 34 9.15 -24.18 3.59
N TYR A 35 9.92 -24.98 2.84
CA TYR A 35 10.65 -24.54 1.66
C TYR A 35 10.04 -25.20 0.42
N SER A 36 9.47 -24.40 -0.49
CA SER A 36 8.76 -24.91 -1.67
C SER A 36 9.14 -24.17 -2.95
N PRO A 37 10.07 -24.71 -3.77
CA PRO A 37 10.31 -24.19 -5.10
C PRO A 37 9.28 -24.65 -6.13
N GLY A 38 8.40 -25.59 -5.77
CA GLY A 38 7.33 -26.12 -6.64
C GLY A 38 6.14 -25.18 -6.83
N GLN A 39 5.14 -25.62 -7.60
CA GLN A 39 3.95 -24.84 -7.96
C GLN A 39 2.66 -25.48 -7.44
N GLY A 40 1.60 -24.69 -7.27
CA GLY A 40 0.23 -25.21 -7.18
C GLY A 40 -0.13 -25.91 -5.87
N PHE A 41 0.14 -25.32 -4.70
CA PHE A 41 -0.22 -25.92 -3.41
C PHE A 41 -1.29 -25.14 -2.65
N VAL A 42 -1.99 -25.84 -1.74
CA VAL A 42 -2.97 -25.26 -0.83
C VAL A 42 -2.62 -25.58 0.62
N LEU A 43 -2.52 -24.55 1.47
CA LEU A 43 -2.18 -24.72 2.88
C LEU A 43 -3.26 -24.17 3.80
N HIS A 44 -3.63 -24.96 4.81
CA HIS A 44 -4.50 -24.56 5.90
C HIS A 44 -3.76 -24.75 7.22
N THR A 45 -3.40 -23.67 7.91
CA THR A 45 -2.61 -23.78 9.15
C THR A 45 -2.94 -22.72 10.19
N MET A 46 -2.46 -22.92 11.42
CA MET A 46 -2.45 -21.82 12.39
C MET A 46 -1.22 -20.93 12.22
N SER A 47 -0.04 -21.50 11.99
CA SER A 47 1.19 -20.71 11.79
C SER A 47 2.13 -21.31 10.76
N ILE A 48 2.73 -20.45 9.93
CA ILE A 48 3.70 -20.85 8.90
C ILE A 48 4.92 -19.92 8.87
N LEU A 49 6.10 -20.52 8.74
CA LEU A 49 7.27 -19.91 8.11
C LEU A 49 7.44 -20.48 6.71
N LEU A 50 7.30 -19.63 5.67
CA LEU A 50 7.34 -20.05 4.27
C LEU A 50 8.42 -19.32 3.47
N TYR A 51 9.26 -20.10 2.81
CA TYR A 51 10.11 -19.64 1.71
C TYR A 51 9.63 -20.27 0.40
N SER A 52 9.15 -19.44 -0.53
CA SER A 52 8.55 -19.93 -1.79
C SER A 52 9.03 -19.16 -3.02
N PRO A 53 10.03 -19.67 -3.76
CA PRO A 53 10.38 -19.13 -5.07
C PRO A 53 9.46 -19.63 -6.19
N GLY A 54 8.55 -20.57 -5.90
CA GLY A 54 7.59 -21.12 -6.86
C GLY A 54 6.43 -20.18 -7.22
N GLN A 55 5.44 -20.68 -7.94
CA GLN A 55 4.29 -19.89 -8.43
C GLN A 55 2.96 -20.52 -8.04
N GLY A 56 1.91 -19.70 -7.93
CA GLY A 56 0.52 -20.16 -7.96
C GLY A 56 0.10 -20.96 -6.72
N PHE A 57 0.12 -20.37 -5.53
CA PHE A 57 -0.40 -21.04 -4.33
C PHE A 57 -1.49 -20.25 -3.60
N VAL A 58 -2.32 -21.01 -2.86
CA VAL A 58 -3.39 -20.48 -2.03
C VAL A 58 -3.11 -20.82 -0.57
N LEU A 59 -3.21 -19.84 0.32
CA LEU A 59 -2.90 -20.03 1.73
C LEU A 59 -3.98 -19.47 2.64
N HIS A 60 -4.44 -20.29 3.57
CA HIS A 60 -5.34 -19.91 4.65
C HIS A 60 -4.62 -20.13 5.98
N THR A 61 -4.31 -19.05 6.70
CA THR A 61 -3.64 -19.18 8.00
C THR A 61 -4.01 -18.09 8.99
N LEU A 62 -3.77 -18.34 10.27
CA LEU A 62 -3.84 -17.29 11.27
C LEU A 62 -2.59 -16.40 11.19
N SER A 63 -1.38 -16.96 11.12
CA SER A 63 -0.16 -16.16 11.03
C SER A 63 0.86 -16.70 10.03
N ILE A 64 1.49 -15.78 9.28
CA ILE A 64 2.60 -16.14 8.39
C ILE A 64 3.79 -15.19 8.51
N LEU A 65 4.98 -15.78 8.39
CA LEU A 65 6.18 -15.12 7.93
C LEU A 65 6.51 -15.67 6.53
N LEU A 66 6.40 -14.83 5.50
CA LEU A 66 6.55 -15.21 4.10
C LEU A 66 7.71 -14.47 3.45
N TYR A 67 8.64 -15.23 2.87
CA TYR A 67 9.58 -14.75 1.86
C TYR A 67 9.21 -15.36 0.51
N SER A 68 8.87 -14.51 -0.46
CA SER A 68 8.44 -14.99 -1.77
C SER A 68 8.95 -14.14 -2.94
N PRO A 69 9.96 -14.64 -3.69
CA PRO A 69 10.36 -14.04 -4.96
C PRO A 69 9.51 -14.51 -6.14
N GLY A 70 8.54 -15.41 -5.91
CA GLY A 70 7.72 -16.00 -6.98
C GLY A 70 6.55 -15.12 -7.45
N GLN A 71 5.56 -15.73 -8.10
CA GLN A 71 4.41 -15.00 -8.66
C GLN A 71 3.06 -15.69 -8.43
N GLY A 72 1.98 -14.90 -8.45
CA GLY A 72 0.60 -15.39 -8.56
C GLY A 72 0.07 -16.00 -7.26
N PHE A 73 0.05 -15.23 -6.17
CA PHE A 73 -0.33 -15.75 -4.86
C PHE A 73 -1.68 -15.21 -4.39
N VAL A 74 -2.48 -16.07 -3.78
CA VAL A 74 -3.74 -15.70 -3.12
C VAL A 74 -3.68 -16.09 -1.66
N LEU A 75 -3.64 -15.12 -0.74
CA LEU A 75 -3.51 -15.40 0.69
C LEU A 75 -4.68 -14.81 1.47
N HIS A 76 -5.25 -15.63 2.37
CA HIS A 76 -6.28 -15.27 3.33
C HIS A 76 -5.71 -15.47 4.74
N ILE A 77 -5.28 -14.38 5.38
CA ILE A 77 -4.48 -14.47 6.61
C ILE A 77 -4.91 -13.48 7.68
N LEU A 78 -4.94 -13.87 8.96
CA LEU A 78 -5.19 -12.89 10.02
C LEU A 78 -4.02 -11.89 10.13
N SER A 79 -2.79 -12.36 10.33
CA SER A 79 -1.59 -11.53 10.42
C SER A 79 -0.43 -12.01 9.54
N MET A 80 0.22 -11.09 8.84
CA MET A 80 1.30 -11.43 7.90
C MET A 80 2.50 -10.48 8.04
N LEU A 81 3.68 -11.07 8.00
CA LEU A 81 4.92 -10.39 7.64
C LEU A 81 5.39 -10.93 6.29
N LEU A 82 5.46 -10.06 5.29
CA LEU A 82 5.79 -10.41 3.91
C LEU A 82 7.00 -9.63 3.40
N TYR A 83 7.98 -10.38 2.91
CA TYR A 83 9.03 -9.87 2.04
C TYR A 83 8.84 -10.45 0.64
N SER A 84 8.58 -9.60 -0.35
CA SER A 84 8.29 -10.06 -1.71
C SER A 84 8.93 -9.19 -2.80
N PRO A 85 10.01 -9.65 -3.45
CA PRO A 85 10.45 -9.07 -4.71
C PRO A 85 9.65 -9.57 -5.91
N GLY A 86 8.72 -10.52 -5.70
CA GLY A 86 7.87 -11.12 -6.72
C GLY A 86 6.76 -10.22 -7.27
N GLN A 87 5.83 -10.81 -8.04
CA GLN A 87 4.72 -10.07 -8.66
C GLN A 87 3.37 -10.79 -8.55
N GLY A 88 2.27 -10.05 -8.66
CA GLY A 88 0.93 -10.63 -8.82
C GLY A 88 0.39 -11.26 -7.53
N PHE A 89 0.39 -10.51 -6.44
CA PHE A 89 -0.17 -10.95 -5.15
C PHE A 89 -1.57 -10.40 -4.95
N VAL A 90 -2.49 -11.26 -4.50
CA VAL A 90 -3.82 -10.90 -4.01
C VAL A 90 -3.93 -11.31 -2.55
N LEU A 91 -3.93 -10.34 -1.64
CA LEU A 91 -3.92 -10.61 -0.20
C LEU A 91 -5.19 -10.09 0.45
N HIS A 92 -5.81 -10.94 1.27
CA HIS A 92 -6.92 -10.60 2.15
C HIS A 92 -6.46 -10.84 3.58
N THR A 93 -6.22 -9.76 4.34
CA THR A 93 -5.68 -9.91 5.70
C THR A 93 -6.21 -8.93 6.72
N MET A 94 -6.24 -9.28 8.00
CA MET A 94 -6.52 -8.25 9.01
C MET A 94 -5.34 -7.28 9.14
N SER A 95 -4.11 -7.79 9.30
CA SER A 95 -2.91 -6.94 9.41
C SER A 95 -1.74 -7.44 8.57
N ILE A 96 -1.05 -6.49 7.93
CA ILE A 96 0.16 -6.75 7.13
C ILE A 96 1.30 -5.81 7.52
N LEU A 97 2.49 -6.40 7.68
CA LEU A 97 3.76 -5.72 7.46
C LEU A 97 4.34 -6.19 6.12
N LEU A 98 4.43 -5.28 5.15
CA LEU A 98 4.90 -5.59 3.80
C LEU A 98 6.16 -4.80 3.46
N TYR A 99 7.22 -5.53 3.09
CA TYR A 99 8.36 -5.01 2.36
C TYR A 99 8.34 -5.56 0.93
N SER A 100 8.15 -4.69 -0.05
CA SER A 100 8.01 -5.12 -1.45
C SER A 100 8.73 -4.21 -2.44
N PRO A 101 9.86 -4.65 -3.02
CA PRO A 101 10.37 -4.05 -4.26
C PRO A 101 9.65 -4.55 -5.52
N GLY A 102 8.74 -5.52 -5.39
CA GLY A 102 7.98 -6.12 -6.48
C GLY A 102 6.86 -5.24 -7.05
N GLN A 103 6.02 -5.84 -7.92
CA GLN A 103 4.90 -5.14 -8.57
C GLN A 103 3.59 -5.93 -8.59
N GLY A 104 2.46 -5.25 -8.78
CA GLY A 104 1.17 -5.91 -9.03
C GLY A 104 0.55 -6.52 -7.78
N PHE A 105 0.41 -5.71 -6.72
CA PHE A 105 -0.22 -6.12 -5.47
C PHE A 105 -1.64 -5.60 -5.41
N VAL A 106 -2.57 -6.48 -5.06
CA VAL A 106 -3.94 -6.12 -4.68
C VAL A 106 -4.15 -6.55 -3.23
N LEU A 107 -4.27 -5.58 -2.33
CA LEU A 107 -4.40 -5.83 -0.89
C LEU A 107 -5.77 -5.37 -0.39
N HIS A 108 -6.47 -6.24 0.32
CA HIS A 108 -7.68 -5.94 1.07
C HIS A 108 -7.41 -6.19 2.55
N THR A 109 -7.32 -5.13 3.36
CA THR A 109 -6.88 -5.27 4.74
C THR A 109 -7.57 -4.37 5.75
N LEU A 110 -7.44 -4.63 7.05
CA LEU A 110 -7.78 -3.62 8.05
C LEU A 110 -6.62 -2.63 8.24
N SER A 111 -5.39 -3.13 8.35
CA SER A 111 -4.22 -2.28 8.58
C SER A 111 -2.99 -2.76 7.82
N ILE A 112 -2.24 -1.80 7.28
CA ILE A 112 -0.99 -2.05 6.57
C ILE A 112 0.11 -1.10 7.09
N LEU A 113 1.27 -1.68 7.35
CA LEU A 113 2.55 -0.99 7.29
C LEU A 113 3.28 -1.43 6.01
N LEU A 114 3.45 -0.51 5.07
CA LEU A 114 4.04 -0.79 3.76
C LEU A 114 5.32 0.02 3.55
N TYR A 115 6.40 -0.69 3.28
CA TYR A 115 7.61 -0.16 2.69
C TYR A 115 7.74 -0.68 1.26
N SER A 116 7.69 0.20 0.26
CA SER A 116 7.79 -0.24 -1.13
C SER A 116 8.50 0.75 -2.05
N PRO A 117 9.65 0.37 -2.62
CA PRO A 117 10.21 1.04 -3.80
C PRO A 117 9.55 0.58 -5.12
N GLY A 118 8.64 -0.40 -5.06
CA GLY A 118 7.95 -1.00 -6.21
C GLY A 118 6.78 -0.17 -6.75
N GLN A 119 6.00 -0.76 -7.66
CA GLN A 119 4.89 -0.10 -8.39
C GLN A 119 3.65 -1.00 -8.51
N GLY A 120 2.51 -0.41 -8.88
CA GLY A 120 1.31 -1.17 -9.23
C GLY A 120 0.62 -1.78 -8.01
N PHE A 121 0.37 -0.95 -7.00
CA PHE A 121 -0.38 -1.34 -5.81
C PHE A 121 -1.80 -0.81 -5.89
N VAL A 122 -2.75 -1.69 -5.63
CA VAL A 122 -4.15 -1.36 -5.38
C VAL A 122 -4.47 -1.78 -3.96
N LEU A 123 -4.72 -0.81 -3.08
CA LEU A 123 -4.91 -1.03 -1.65
C LEU A 123 -6.31 -0.60 -1.23
N HIS A 124 -7.05 -1.51 -0.62
CA HIS A 124 -8.33 -1.24 0.05
C HIS A 124 -8.17 -1.55 1.54
N THR A 125 -8.23 -0.52 2.38
CA THR A 125 -7.98 -0.74 3.82
C THR A 125 -8.60 0.28 4.73
N LEU A 126 -8.65 0.01 6.03
CA LEU A 126 -9.06 1.02 7.01
C LEU A 126 -7.92 2.01 7.28
N SER A 127 -6.68 1.52 7.37
CA SER A 127 -5.53 2.33 7.77
C SER A 127 -4.25 1.91 7.06
N ILE A 128 -3.42 2.90 6.70
CA ILE A 128 -2.12 2.71 6.07
C ILE A 128 -1.08 3.61 6.71
N LEU A 129 0.07 3.02 7.02
CA LEU A 129 1.35 3.71 7.08
C LEU A 129 2.19 3.29 5.87
N LEU A 130 2.48 4.24 4.98
CA LEU A 130 3.18 3.98 3.72
C LEU A 130 4.46 4.80 3.62
N TYR A 131 5.56 4.10 3.35
CA TYR A 131 6.84 4.67 2.93
C TYR A 131 7.18 4.17 1.52
N SER A 132 7.27 5.10 0.56
CA SER A 132 7.45 4.75 -0.85
C SER A 132 8.50 5.62 -1.55
N PRO A 133 9.78 5.18 -1.57
CA PRO A 133 10.88 5.99 -2.09
C PRO A 133 11.02 5.98 -3.62
N GLY A 134 10.34 5.06 -4.31
CA GLY A 134 10.47 4.83 -5.77
C GLY A 134 9.52 5.64 -6.65
N GLN A 135 9.69 5.55 -7.97
CA GLN A 135 8.76 6.11 -8.96
C GLN A 135 7.43 5.35 -8.87
N GLY A 136 6.47 5.80 -8.08
CA GLY A 136 5.23 5.09 -7.77
C GLY A 136 4.14 5.20 -8.82
N LEU A 137 4.45 5.06 -10.11
CA LEU A 137 3.58 5.41 -11.25
C LEU A 137 2.11 4.89 -11.21
N ARG A 138 1.75 3.96 -10.32
CA ARG A 138 0.38 3.44 -10.12
C ARG A 138 0.12 2.96 -8.68
N PHE A 139 0.09 3.87 -7.70
CA PHE A 139 -0.53 3.56 -6.40
C PHE A 139 -1.97 4.06 -6.41
N VAL A 140 -2.92 3.14 -6.22
CA VAL A 140 -4.35 3.45 -6.03
C VAL A 140 -4.74 3.00 -4.63
N LEU A 141 -5.01 3.95 -3.73
CA LEU A 141 -5.40 3.67 -2.35
C LEU A 141 -6.82 4.14 -2.09
N HIS A 142 -7.61 3.23 -1.54
CA HIS A 142 -8.91 3.50 -0.94
C HIS A 142 -8.84 3.17 0.55
N THR A 143 -8.88 4.20 1.40
CA THR A 143 -8.75 3.97 2.84
C THR A 143 -9.38 5.04 3.71
N MET A 144 -9.72 4.71 4.96
CA MET A 144 -10.20 5.73 5.89
C MET A 144 -9.07 6.67 6.28
N SER A 145 -7.90 6.15 6.65
CA SER A 145 -6.76 6.98 7.05
C SER A 145 -5.45 6.58 6.38
N ILE A 146 -4.63 7.59 6.08
CA ILE A 146 -3.26 7.43 5.58
C ILE A 146 -2.29 8.30 6.37
N LEU A 147 -1.18 7.70 6.77
CA LEU A 147 0.08 8.39 6.98
C LEU A 147 1.04 8.00 5.84
N LEU A 148 1.40 8.98 5.00
CA LEU A 148 2.21 8.75 3.80
C LEU A 148 3.48 9.60 3.82
N TYR A 149 4.61 8.92 3.68
CA TYR A 149 5.90 9.51 3.34
C TYR A 149 6.32 9.03 1.94
N SER A 150 6.41 9.94 0.98
CA SER A 150 6.70 9.58 -0.41
C SER A 150 7.54 10.63 -1.15
N PRO A 151 8.83 10.37 -1.39
CA PRO A 151 9.60 11.13 -2.37
C PRO A 151 9.30 10.71 -3.82
N GLY A 152 8.53 9.64 -4.01
CA GLY A 152 8.10 9.12 -5.30
C GLY A 152 7.04 9.94 -6.04
N GLN A 153 6.65 9.46 -7.23
CA GLN A 153 5.59 10.07 -8.05
C GLN A 153 4.39 9.14 -8.26
N GLY A 154 3.23 9.66 -8.68
CA GLY A 154 2.15 8.84 -9.29
C GLY A 154 1.11 8.24 -8.34
N PHE A 155 0.68 9.01 -7.34
CA PHE A 155 -0.32 8.55 -6.37
C PHE A 155 -1.73 9.03 -6.72
N VAL A 156 -2.69 8.12 -6.65
CA VAL A 156 -4.12 8.42 -6.65
C VAL A 156 -4.71 7.92 -5.33
N LEU A 157 -5.09 8.86 -4.45
CA LEU A 157 -5.58 8.54 -3.10
C LEU A 157 -7.04 8.97 -2.96
N HIS A 158 -7.87 8.05 -2.47
CA HIS A 158 -9.26 8.30 -2.09
C HIS A 158 -9.44 7.96 -0.61
N THR A 159 -9.63 8.97 0.23
CA THR A 159 -9.62 8.74 1.68
C THR A 159 -10.56 9.60 2.50
N LEU A 160 -10.76 9.27 3.78
CA LEU A 160 -11.35 10.23 4.72
C LEU A 160 -10.30 11.24 5.20
N SER A 161 -9.12 10.77 5.60
CA SER A 161 -8.07 11.62 6.15
C SER A 161 -6.67 11.23 5.69
N ILE A 162 -5.85 12.25 5.43
CA ILE A 162 -4.44 12.07 5.03
C ILE A 162 -3.55 12.98 5.87
N LEU A 163 -2.49 12.38 6.41
CA LEU A 163 -1.26 13.08 6.77
C LEU A 163 -0.19 12.73 5.74
N LEU A 164 0.22 13.71 4.93
CA LEU A 164 1.13 13.52 3.82
C LEU A 164 2.39 14.38 3.97
N TYR A 165 3.54 13.72 3.94
CA TYR A 165 4.82 14.33 3.67
C TYR A 165 5.31 13.85 2.30
N SER A 166 5.42 14.77 1.33
CA SER A 166 5.87 14.39 0.00
C SER A 166 6.75 15.45 -0.67
N PRO A 167 8.06 15.17 -0.83
CA PRO A 167 8.92 15.93 -1.73
C PRO A 167 8.78 15.48 -3.20
N GLY A 168 7.89 14.52 -3.49
CA GLY A 168 7.67 13.95 -4.82
C GLY A 168 6.75 14.77 -5.73
N GLN A 169 6.23 14.15 -6.80
CA GLN A 169 5.35 14.82 -7.76
C GLN A 169 4.16 13.98 -8.22
N GLY A 170 3.14 14.60 -8.81
CA GLY A 170 2.07 13.86 -9.49
C GLY A 170 1.13 13.14 -8.53
N PHE A 171 0.56 13.89 -7.59
CA PHE A 171 -0.44 13.40 -6.64
C PHE A 171 -1.83 13.87 -7.06
N VAL A 172 -2.78 12.95 -7.09
CA VAL A 172 -4.21 13.24 -7.20
C VAL A 172 -4.88 12.74 -5.92
N LEU A 173 -5.44 13.67 -5.14
CA LEU A 173 -6.00 13.39 -3.82
C LEU A 173 -7.48 13.77 -3.79
N HIS A 174 -8.31 12.83 -3.39
CA HIS A 174 -9.73 13.02 -3.09
C HIS A 174 -9.99 12.63 -1.64
N THR A 175 -10.35 13.58 -0.78
CA THR A 175 -10.48 13.28 0.65
C THR A 175 -11.36 14.26 1.42
N MET A 176 -11.71 13.94 2.66
CA MET A 176 -12.41 14.89 3.52
C MET A 176 -11.43 15.87 4.18
N SER A 177 -10.28 15.36 4.66
CA SER A 177 -9.28 16.20 5.31
C SER A 177 -7.86 15.84 4.89
N ILE A 178 -7.03 16.88 4.81
CA ILE A 178 -5.60 16.77 4.51
C ILE A 178 -4.80 17.65 5.47
N LEU A 179 -3.76 17.07 6.04
CA LEU A 179 -2.57 17.78 6.48
C LEU A 179 -1.43 17.45 5.52
N LEU A 180 -0.98 18.44 4.74
CA LEU A 180 0.04 18.27 3.71
C LEU A 180 1.25 19.14 3.99
N TYR A 181 2.41 18.50 4.08
CA TYR A 181 3.71 19.13 3.91
C TYR A 181 4.32 18.67 2.58
N SER A 182 4.52 19.59 1.64
CA SER A 182 5.09 19.24 0.34
C SER A 182 6.03 20.29 -0.24
N PRO A 183 7.33 20.01 -0.33
CA PRO A 183 8.25 20.75 -1.17
C PRO A 183 8.20 20.31 -2.66
N GLY A 184 7.30 19.39 -3.00
CA GLY A 184 7.16 18.77 -4.32
C GLY A 184 6.36 19.61 -5.33
N GLN A 185 5.95 18.98 -6.44
CA GLN A 185 5.19 19.66 -7.51
C GLN A 185 4.06 18.80 -8.11
N GLY A 186 3.09 19.43 -8.79
CA GLY A 186 2.10 18.69 -9.59
C GLY A 186 1.08 17.97 -8.71
N PHE A 187 0.43 18.74 -7.84
CA PHE A 187 -0.57 18.25 -6.90
C PHE A 187 -1.96 18.71 -7.34
N VAL A 188 -2.89 17.76 -7.44
CA VAL A 188 -4.32 18.04 -7.66
C VAL A 188 -5.10 17.54 -6.46
N LEU A 189 -5.70 18.45 -5.70
CA LEU A 189 -6.39 18.14 -4.45
C LEU A 189 -7.86 18.53 -4.54
N HIS A 190 -8.73 17.58 -4.19
CA HIS A 190 -10.14 17.79 -3.94
C HIS A 190 -10.42 17.40 -2.51
N THR A 191 -10.73 18.38 -1.66
CA THR A 191 -10.91 18.14 -0.22
C THR A 191 -11.96 19.02 0.41
N MET A 192 -12.49 18.66 1.57
CA MET A 192 -13.34 19.59 2.34
C MET A 192 -12.48 20.54 3.17
N PHE A 193 -11.43 19.98 3.79
CA PHE A 193 -10.54 20.71 4.67
C PHE A 193 -9.09 20.45 4.27
N ILE A 194 -8.29 21.51 4.22
CA ILE A 194 -6.85 21.38 4.05
C ILE A 194 -6.08 22.34 4.93
N LEU A 195 -5.07 21.77 5.59
CA LEU A 195 -3.95 22.49 6.14
C LEU A 195 -2.73 22.17 5.26
N LEU A 196 -2.25 23.17 4.53
CA LEU A 196 -1.16 23.03 3.56
C LEU A 196 0.03 23.89 3.95
N TYR A 197 1.18 23.24 4.11
CA TYR A 197 2.50 23.87 4.06
C TYR A 197 3.22 23.40 2.80
N SER A 198 3.48 24.29 1.85
CA SER A 198 4.23 23.91 0.64
C SER A 198 5.18 25.00 0.15
N PRO A 199 6.49 24.76 0.16
CA PRO A 199 7.44 25.57 -0.62
C PRO A 199 7.49 25.14 -2.11
N GLY A 200 6.71 24.13 -2.50
CA GLY A 200 6.63 23.58 -3.85
C GLY A 200 5.87 24.42 -4.89
N GLN A 201 5.60 23.85 -6.06
CA GLN A 201 4.90 24.54 -7.16
C GLN A 201 3.86 23.66 -7.87
N GLY A 202 2.94 24.27 -8.63
CA GLY A 202 2.04 23.52 -9.53
C GLY A 202 0.95 22.78 -8.76
N PHE A 203 0.19 23.54 -7.99
CA PHE A 203 -0.86 23.06 -7.11
C PHE A 203 -2.22 23.49 -7.65
N VAL A 204 -3.12 22.53 -7.86
CA VAL A 204 -4.54 22.80 -8.17
C VAL A 204 -5.37 22.31 -7.00
N LEU A 205 -6.06 23.22 -6.31
CA LEU A 205 -6.82 22.90 -5.10
C LEU A 205 -8.29 23.30 -5.28
N HIS A 206 -9.15 22.33 -5.02
CA HIS A 206 -10.59 22.50 -4.88
C HIS A 206 -10.94 22.13 -3.44
N THR A 207 -11.31 23.12 -2.63
CA THR A 207 -11.66 22.87 -1.23
C THR A 207 -12.81 23.71 -0.71
N LEU A 208 -13.50 23.24 0.33
CA LEU A 208 -14.44 24.10 1.05
C LEU A 208 -13.66 25.10 1.91
N SER A 209 -12.62 24.64 2.58
CA SER A 209 -11.83 25.48 3.48
C SER A 209 -10.35 25.16 3.42
N MET A 210 -9.54 26.21 3.58
CA MET A 210 -8.10 26.13 3.47
C MET A 210 -7.40 27.01 4.49
N LEU A 211 -6.38 26.43 5.13
CA LEU A 211 -5.29 27.18 5.72
C LEU A 211 -4.01 26.88 4.92
N LEU A 212 -3.48 27.92 4.26
CA LEU A 212 -2.32 27.80 3.38
C LEU A 212 -1.17 28.65 3.89
N TYR A 213 -0.05 27.99 4.15
CA TYR A 213 1.26 28.62 4.26
C TYR A 213 2.13 28.17 3.08
N SER A 214 2.48 29.09 2.19
CA SER A 214 3.30 28.72 1.02
C SER A 214 4.24 29.82 0.56
N PRO A 215 5.56 29.62 0.62
CA PRO A 215 6.52 30.45 -0.13
C PRO A 215 6.64 30.05 -1.61
N GLY A 216 5.85 29.07 -2.06
CA GLY A 216 5.86 28.50 -3.41
C GLY A 216 5.17 29.35 -4.48
N GLN A 217 4.96 28.78 -5.67
CA GLN A 217 4.40 29.46 -6.84
C GLN A 217 3.45 28.55 -7.63
N GLY A 218 2.59 29.12 -8.47
CA GLY A 218 1.79 28.35 -9.43
C GLY A 218 0.65 27.58 -8.75
N PHE A 219 -0.15 28.30 -7.96
CA PHE A 219 -1.35 27.78 -7.32
C PHE A 219 -2.59 28.20 -8.10
N VAL A 220 -3.46 27.25 -8.37
CA VAL A 220 -4.83 27.51 -8.82
C VAL A 220 -5.76 27.05 -7.71
N LEU A 221 -6.49 27.98 -7.12
CA LEU A 221 -7.27 27.75 -5.91
C LEU A 221 -8.74 28.06 -6.15
N HIS A 222 -9.58 27.05 -5.91
CA HIS A 222 -11.02 27.16 -5.82
C HIS A 222 -11.42 26.86 -4.38
N THR A 223 -11.79 27.88 -3.61
CA THR A 223 -12.20 27.69 -2.22
C THR A 223 -13.32 28.60 -1.78
N LEU A 224 -14.13 28.13 -0.83
CA LEU A 224 -15.12 28.97 -0.17
C LEU A 224 -14.48 29.80 0.94
N PHE A 225 -13.68 29.16 1.79
CA PHE A 225 -12.99 29.82 2.90
C PHE A 225 -11.48 29.67 2.79
N MET A 226 -10.74 30.75 3.06
CA MET A 226 -9.28 30.73 3.02
C MET A 226 -8.67 31.60 4.09
N LEU A 227 -7.66 31.05 4.76
CA LEU A 227 -6.62 31.82 5.44
C LEU A 227 -5.30 31.58 4.71
N LEU A 228 -4.74 32.65 4.14
CA LEU A 228 -3.53 32.62 3.34
C LEU A 228 -2.40 33.39 3.99
N TYR A 229 -1.26 32.72 4.14
CA TYR A 229 0.02 33.37 4.33
C TYR A 229 0.97 32.90 3.22
N SER A 230 1.26 33.79 2.27
CA SER A 230 2.17 33.47 1.18
C SER A 230 3.10 34.64 0.87
N PRO A 231 4.42 34.48 1.06
CA PRO A 231 5.41 35.38 0.50
C PRO A 231 5.73 35.08 -0.98
N GLY A 232 5.10 34.05 -1.57
CA GLY A 232 5.24 33.67 -2.98
C GLY A 232 4.39 34.54 -3.93
N GLN A 233 4.41 34.20 -5.22
CA GLN A 233 3.65 34.84 -6.30
C GLN A 233 2.92 33.77 -7.14
N GLY A 234 2.21 34.16 -8.21
CA GLY A 234 1.61 33.21 -9.15
C GLY A 234 0.41 32.42 -8.59
N PHE A 235 -0.50 33.11 -7.89
CA PHE A 235 -1.78 32.56 -7.45
C PHE A 235 -2.89 32.99 -8.40
N VAL A 236 -3.72 32.02 -8.81
CA VAL A 236 -5.03 32.28 -9.41
C VAL A 236 -6.07 31.83 -8.40
N LEU A 237 -6.88 32.77 -7.92
CA LEU A 237 -7.88 32.53 -6.90
C LEU A 237 -9.30 32.72 -7.45
N HIS A 238 -10.10 31.67 -7.33
CA HIS A 238 -11.53 31.67 -7.53
C HIS A 238 -12.23 31.39 -6.19
N THR A 239 -12.76 32.44 -5.56
CA THR A 239 -13.61 32.32 -4.37
C THR A 239 -15.08 32.50 -4.75
N LEU A 240 -15.94 31.60 -4.28
CA LEU A 240 -17.38 31.85 -4.30
C LEU A 240 -17.71 32.66 -3.04
N SER A 241 -17.61 33.99 -3.11
CA SER A 241 -18.01 34.83 -1.98
C SER A 241 -19.52 34.71 -1.75
N ILE A 242 -19.93 34.16 -0.60
CA ILE A 242 -21.23 34.45 -0.02
C ILE A 242 -20.93 35.34 1.19
N LEU A 243 -21.46 36.56 1.10
CA LEU A 243 -21.30 37.66 2.05
C LEU A 243 -21.74 37.28 3.47
#